data_AF-X6P2C3-F1
#
_entry.id   AF-X6P2C3-F1
#
_cell.length_a   1.000
_cell.length_b   1.000
_cell.length_c   1.000
_cell.angle_alpha   90.00
_cell.angle_beta   90.00
_cell.angle_gamma   90.00
#
_symmetry.space_group_name_H-M   'P 1'
#
loop_
_entity.id
_entity.type
_entity.pdbx_description
1 polymer ?
#
loop_
_entity_poly.entity_id
_entity_poly.type
_entity_poly.pdbx_seq_one_letter_code
_entity_poly.pdbx_strand_id
1 'polypeptide(L)'
;MSYAPRDKDHLTHNIRLGGSLDVNDVNSLQKELADVVRIKAQLSNWLFEYHKDTYALLPVDRKDMVLTEPISGSDSVKTLVEIYIEQDTSSFPVKLERLPVNDERAPDAVDIDTLVERVKEYTDNKTAINYCGHDLQLFNQEALRYVFVFFLFHCLICIRLRIDIYCNIFSDNKMMNHFPGEFQSNMSTKYPTVWPNTTPTISSEEAKDNKQYLRRMSTRSKVETHLQIEIQSQHSLSEQEMRNGNYTLVKKLLDVLTNKYHLDGHKIKTEVDDIIDRNQHLQNMRVCIYSTKLWYDRETPDRRSYWKELSEHFLERYLVLISFNAYLHEAIKDEFRSKYSEWVRKHPDVLDVLTIKSFNWD
;
A
#
# COMPACT_ATOMS: atom_id res chain seq x y z
N MET A 1 -20.94 6.71 3.34
CA MET A 1 -19.55 7.09 3.05
C MET A 1 -18.63 6.53 4.13
N SER A 2 -17.32 6.43 3.90
CA SER A 2 -16.31 6.06 4.91
C SER A 2 -15.57 7.30 5.36
N TYR A 3 -15.23 7.34 6.64
CA TYR A 3 -14.60 8.48 7.29
C TYR A 3 -13.44 8.02 8.15
N ALA A 4 -12.38 8.82 8.18
CA ALA A 4 -11.22 8.60 9.00
C ALA A 4 -10.85 9.91 9.72
N PRO A 5 -10.31 9.84 10.95
CA PRO A 5 -9.91 11.03 11.66
C PRO A 5 -8.68 11.66 10.99
N ARG A 6 -8.59 13.00 11.05
CA ARG A 6 -7.46 13.80 10.55
C ARG A 6 -7.03 14.78 11.65
N ASP A 7 -5.76 15.15 11.63
CA ASP A 7 -5.25 16.21 12.49
C ASP A 7 -5.85 17.55 12.03
N LYS A 8 -6.43 18.32 12.96
CA LYS A 8 -7.15 19.56 12.65
C LYS A 8 -6.25 20.62 11.99
N ASP A 9 -4.97 20.62 12.31
CA ASP A 9 -3.98 21.58 11.83
C ASP A 9 -3.27 21.04 10.56
N HIS A 10 -3.43 19.74 10.27
CA HIS A 10 -2.78 19.04 9.15
C HIS A 10 -3.76 18.09 8.42
N LEU A 11 -4.89 18.63 7.92
CA LEU A 11 -5.98 17.84 7.30
C LEU A 11 -5.56 16.99 6.10
N THR A 12 -4.48 17.38 5.41
CA THR A 12 -3.93 16.68 4.24
C THR A 12 -3.02 15.51 4.60
N HIS A 13 -2.79 15.26 5.90
CA HIS A 13 -1.94 14.19 6.39
C HIS A 13 -2.74 13.22 7.26
N ASN A 14 -2.40 11.93 7.17
CA ASN A 14 -2.95 10.92 8.05
C ASN A 14 -2.43 11.12 9.49
N ILE A 15 -3.29 10.86 10.48
CA ILE A 15 -2.87 10.90 11.89
C ILE A 15 -1.85 9.77 12.12
N ARG A 16 -0.65 10.15 12.53
CA ARG A 16 0.36 9.20 13.02
C ARG A 16 0.19 9.06 14.52
N LEU A 17 -0.26 7.89 14.95
CA LEU A 17 -0.35 7.55 16.37
C LEU A 17 0.99 6.93 16.79
N GLY A 18 1.63 7.50 17.80
CA GLY A 18 2.92 7.01 18.28
C GLY A 18 2.78 5.73 19.10
N GLY A 19 3.78 4.84 19.00
CA GLY A 19 3.81 3.56 19.71
C GLY A 19 3.22 2.41 18.89
N SER A 20 3.37 1.17 19.40
CA SER A 20 2.73 0.00 18.82
C SER A 20 1.27 -0.05 19.28
N LEU A 21 0.34 0.41 18.44
CA LEU A 21 -1.08 0.21 18.67
C LEU A 21 -1.45 -1.22 18.35
N ASP A 22 -2.11 -1.90 19.29
CA ASP A 22 -2.68 -3.20 19.00
C ASP A 22 -4.05 -3.07 18.31
N VAL A 23 -4.62 -4.21 17.91
CA VAL A 23 -5.93 -4.24 17.25
C VAL A 23 -7.07 -3.73 18.17
N ASN A 24 -6.96 -3.94 19.49
CA ASN A 24 -7.96 -3.48 20.45
C ASN A 24 -7.91 -1.97 20.61
N ASP A 25 -6.72 -1.38 20.60
CA ASP A 25 -6.53 0.06 20.62
C ASP A 25 -7.18 0.70 19.40
N VAL A 26 -6.91 0.16 18.20
CA VAL A 26 -7.52 0.64 16.95
C VAL A 26 -9.05 0.51 16.95
N ASN A 27 -9.58 -0.61 17.47
CA ASN A 27 -11.03 -0.80 17.58
C ASN A 27 -11.65 0.18 18.58
N SER A 28 -10.97 0.47 19.69
CA SER A 28 -11.43 1.41 20.71
C SER A 28 -11.46 2.83 20.16
N LEU A 29 -10.39 3.26 19.48
CA LEU A 29 -10.33 4.57 18.82
C LEU A 29 -11.40 4.72 17.73
N GLN A 30 -11.64 3.67 16.94
CA GLN A 30 -12.71 3.70 15.93
C GLN A 30 -14.10 3.82 16.57
N LYS A 31 -14.32 3.14 17.70
CA LYS A 31 -15.59 3.23 18.44
C LYS A 31 -15.78 4.63 19.01
N GLU A 32 -14.76 5.20 19.63
CA GLU A 32 -14.80 6.57 20.15
C GLU A 32 -15.12 7.58 19.04
N LEU A 33 -14.50 7.44 17.86
CA LEU A 33 -14.81 8.28 16.71
C LEU A 33 -16.28 8.16 16.28
N ALA A 34 -16.80 6.94 16.18
CA ALA A 34 -18.20 6.72 15.82
C ALA A 34 -19.15 7.35 16.84
N ASP A 35 -18.85 7.23 18.13
CA ASP A 35 -19.64 7.83 19.21
C ASP A 35 -19.60 9.37 19.16
N VAL A 36 -18.43 9.96 18.91
CA VAL A 36 -18.29 11.41 18.71
C VAL A 36 -19.12 11.89 17.51
N VAL A 37 -19.09 11.16 16.39
CA VAL A 37 -19.89 11.50 15.21
C VAL A 37 -21.39 11.42 15.51
N ARG A 38 -21.84 10.35 16.19
CA ARG A 38 -23.26 10.19 16.60
C ARG A 38 -23.72 11.34 17.49
N ILE A 39 -22.94 11.70 18.51
CA ILE A 39 -23.26 12.80 19.43
C ILE A 39 -23.28 14.14 18.70
N LYS A 40 -22.25 14.44 17.90
CA LYS A 40 -22.19 15.70 17.14
C LYS A 40 -23.34 15.82 16.14
N ALA A 41 -23.69 14.73 15.44
CA ALA A 41 -24.81 14.73 14.51
C ALA A 41 -26.14 15.02 15.23
N GLN A 42 -26.39 14.42 16.40
CA GLN A 42 -27.59 14.71 17.19
C GLN A 42 -27.70 16.18 17.60
N LEU A 43 -26.59 16.79 18.01
CA LEU A 43 -26.55 18.21 18.39
C LEU A 43 -26.72 19.15 17.19
N SER A 44 -26.34 18.71 15.99
CA SER A 44 -26.39 19.48 14.74
C SER A 44 -27.61 19.16 13.88
N ASN A 45 -28.74 18.74 14.49
CA ASN A 45 -29.98 18.37 13.79
C ASN A 45 -29.76 17.34 12.66
N TRP A 46 -28.91 16.34 12.95
CA TRP A 46 -28.52 15.24 12.07
C TRP A 46 -27.79 15.66 10.78
N LEU A 47 -27.17 16.83 10.76
CA LEU A 47 -26.24 17.24 9.71
C LEU A 47 -24.80 17.02 10.20
N PHE A 48 -24.08 16.15 9.50
CA PHE A 48 -22.67 15.85 9.79
C PHE A 48 -21.76 16.62 8.84
N GLU A 49 -20.96 17.50 9.42
CA GLU A 49 -19.89 18.19 8.73
C GLU A 49 -18.64 17.32 8.66
N TYR A 50 -18.05 17.23 7.47
CA TYR A 50 -16.82 16.51 7.22
C TYR A 50 -15.91 17.28 6.25
N HIS A 51 -14.62 16.98 6.33
CA HIS A 51 -13.60 17.56 5.49
C HIS A 51 -13.24 16.60 4.36
N LYS A 52 -13.08 17.13 3.15
CA LYS A 52 -12.65 16.38 1.98
C LYS A 52 -11.62 17.21 1.22
N ASP A 53 -10.45 16.65 0.98
CA ASP A 53 -9.43 17.33 0.20
C ASP A 53 -9.66 17.15 -1.32
N THR A 54 -9.22 18.13 -2.10
CA THR A 54 -9.10 17.96 -3.55
C THR A 54 -7.87 17.12 -3.87
N TYR A 55 -7.97 16.27 -4.89
CA TYR A 55 -6.81 15.53 -5.36
C TYR A 55 -5.72 16.47 -5.90
N ALA A 56 -4.52 16.34 -5.36
CA ALA A 56 -3.29 16.90 -5.91
C ALA A 56 -2.10 15.98 -5.53
N LEU A 57 -1.10 15.92 -6.42
CA LEU A 57 0.08 15.07 -6.25
C LEU A 57 0.86 15.40 -4.96
N LEU A 58 0.94 16.69 -4.64
CA LEU A 58 1.59 17.21 -3.43
C LEU A 58 0.52 17.55 -2.38
N PRO A 59 0.66 17.10 -1.13
CA PRO A 59 -0.28 17.41 -0.05
C PRO A 59 -0.51 18.92 0.14
N VAL A 60 0.53 19.73 -0.09
CA VAL A 60 0.45 21.20 0.04
C VAL A 60 -0.46 21.86 -1.00
N ASP A 61 -0.71 21.19 -2.13
CA ASP A 61 -1.57 21.71 -3.19
C ASP A 61 -3.04 21.27 -3.01
N ARG A 62 -3.30 20.34 -2.09
CA ARG A 62 -4.65 19.85 -1.82
C ARG A 62 -5.44 20.93 -1.09
N LYS A 63 -6.65 21.20 -1.59
CA LYS A 63 -7.56 22.19 -1.00
C LYS A 63 -8.56 21.46 -0.13
N ASP A 64 -8.73 21.93 1.09
CA ASP A 64 -9.79 21.44 1.98
C ASP A 64 -11.16 21.94 1.51
N MET A 65 -12.13 21.03 1.50
CA MET A 65 -13.53 21.29 1.24
C MET A 65 -14.33 20.83 2.45
N VAL A 66 -15.01 21.79 3.09
CA VAL A 66 -15.97 21.50 4.15
C VAL A 66 -17.31 21.16 3.49
N LEU A 67 -17.79 19.95 3.75
CA LEU A 67 -19.03 19.41 3.22
C LEU A 67 -19.93 18.97 4.37
N THR A 68 -21.22 18.90 4.10
CA THR A 68 -22.21 18.40 5.05
C THR A 68 -23.07 17.34 4.41
N GLU A 69 -23.39 16.28 5.15
CA GLU A 69 -24.37 15.29 4.72
C GLU A 69 -25.39 14.97 5.83
N PRO A 70 -26.64 14.64 5.45
CA PRO A 70 -27.64 14.22 6.42
C PRO A 70 -27.38 12.79 6.90
N ILE A 71 -27.48 12.59 8.22
CA ILE A 71 -27.39 11.29 8.88
C ILE A 71 -28.80 10.83 9.24
N SER A 72 -29.20 9.63 8.83
CA SER A 72 -30.59 9.16 9.03
C SER A 72 -30.92 8.79 10.49
N GLY A 73 -29.90 8.67 11.34
CA GLY A 73 -30.02 8.29 12.75
C GLY A 73 -28.71 7.73 13.30
N SER A 74 -28.64 7.45 14.59
CA SER A 74 -27.43 6.91 15.25
C SER A 74 -26.97 5.60 14.62
N ASP A 75 -27.92 4.78 14.17
CA ASP A 75 -27.68 3.48 13.56
C ASP A 75 -27.18 3.58 12.11
N SER A 76 -27.11 4.78 11.53
CA SER A 76 -26.48 4.98 10.22
C SER A 76 -24.97 5.23 10.32
N VAL A 77 -24.46 5.48 11.54
CA VAL A 77 -23.02 5.58 11.82
C VAL A 77 -22.57 4.26 12.40
N LYS A 78 -21.74 3.52 11.67
CA LYS A 78 -21.25 2.20 12.05
C LYS A 78 -19.73 2.14 12.02
N THR A 79 -19.14 1.46 12.99
CA THR A 79 -17.75 1.01 12.94
C THR A 79 -17.60 -0.12 11.93
N LEU A 80 -16.37 -0.38 11.48
CA LEU A 80 -16.12 -1.48 10.55
C LEU A 80 -16.41 -2.85 11.21
N VAL A 81 -16.23 -2.98 12.53
CA VAL A 81 -16.61 -4.21 13.25
C VAL A 81 -18.12 -4.41 13.23
N GLU A 82 -18.90 -3.36 13.55
CA GLU A 82 -20.37 -3.41 13.50
C GLU A 82 -20.87 -3.76 12.08
N ILE A 83 -20.28 -3.17 11.03
CA ILE A 83 -20.64 -3.48 9.64
C ILE A 83 -20.49 -4.97 9.33
N TYR A 84 -19.40 -5.61 9.78
CA TYR A 84 -19.15 -7.03 9.49
C TYR A 84 -19.96 -7.97 10.39
N ILE A 85 -20.30 -7.56 11.61
CA ILE A 85 -21.20 -8.33 12.50
C ILE A 85 -22.64 -8.32 11.97
N GLU A 86 -23.09 -7.20 11.42
CA GLU A 86 -24.46 -7.03 10.92
C GLU A 86 -24.69 -7.61 9.53
N GLN A 87 -23.62 -8.03 8.84
CA GLN A 87 -23.75 -8.69 7.54
C GLN A 87 -24.34 -10.09 7.68
N ASP A 88 -25.32 -10.40 6.84
CA ASP A 88 -25.78 -11.77 6.66
C ASP A 88 -24.72 -12.57 5.89
N THR A 89 -23.88 -13.28 6.63
CA THR A 89 -22.81 -14.12 6.08
C THR A 89 -23.27 -15.56 5.83
N SER A 90 -24.57 -15.85 5.87
CA SER A 90 -25.10 -17.22 5.68
C SER A 90 -24.73 -17.83 4.33
N SER A 91 -24.64 -17.00 3.29
CA SER A 91 -24.28 -17.41 1.93
C SER A 91 -22.76 -17.38 1.66
N PHE A 92 -22.02 -16.56 2.41
CA PHE A 92 -20.57 -16.41 2.28
C PHE A 92 -19.98 -15.98 3.64
N PRO A 93 -19.40 -16.92 4.41
CA PRO A 93 -18.77 -16.60 5.69
C PRO A 93 -17.61 -15.61 5.52
N VAL A 94 -17.77 -14.40 6.07
CA VAL A 94 -16.72 -13.38 6.06
C VAL A 94 -16.15 -13.26 7.47
N LYS A 95 -14.82 -13.32 7.58
CA LYS A 95 -14.11 -13.03 8.83
C LYS A 95 -13.30 -11.74 8.66
N LEU A 96 -13.56 -10.77 9.53
CA LEU A 96 -12.78 -9.54 9.58
C LEU A 96 -11.48 -9.78 10.37
N GLU A 97 -10.35 -9.54 9.73
CA GLU A 97 -9.03 -9.54 10.36
C GLU A 97 -8.38 -8.17 10.17
N ARG A 98 -7.78 -7.62 11.22
CA ARG A 98 -7.11 -6.32 11.18
C ARG A 98 -5.61 -6.43 11.40
N LEU A 99 -4.87 -5.59 10.68
CA LEU A 99 -3.46 -5.30 10.90
C LEU A 99 -3.34 -3.78 11.10
N PRO A 100 -2.87 -3.31 12.26
CA PRO A 100 -2.53 -1.90 12.45
C PRO A 100 -1.26 -1.61 11.63
N VAL A 101 -1.27 -0.57 10.80
CA VAL A 101 -0.12 -0.26 9.95
C VAL A 101 0.04 1.24 9.88
N ASN A 102 1.28 1.69 10.02
CA ASN A 102 1.62 3.08 9.82
C ASN A 102 1.58 3.44 8.34
N ASP A 103 0.97 4.59 8.05
CA ASP A 103 0.82 5.12 6.71
C ASP A 103 2.18 5.27 6.00
N GLU A 104 2.27 4.85 4.73
CA GLU A 104 3.46 4.90 3.87
C GLU A 104 4.69 4.06 4.24
N ARG A 105 4.77 3.57 5.47
CA ARG A 105 5.91 2.76 5.95
C ARG A 105 5.76 1.29 5.59
N ALA A 106 6.86 0.55 5.72
CA ALA A 106 6.80 -0.90 5.75
C ALA A 106 6.04 -1.38 7.00
N PRO A 107 5.31 -2.52 6.94
CA PRO A 107 4.70 -3.11 8.13
C PRO A 107 5.77 -3.47 9.16
N ASP A 108 5.44 -3.34 10.44
CA ASP A 108 6.36 -3.76 11.49
C ASP A 108 6.55 -5.28 11.45
N ALA A 109 7.68 -5.75 11.97
CA ALA A 109 8.02 -7.17 11.90
C ALA A 109 6.98 -8.06 12.62
N VAL A 110 6.29 -7.54 13.64
CA VAL A 110 5.22 -8.24 14.36
C VAL A 110 3.93 -8.34 13.53
N ASP A 111 3.63 -7.32 12.72
CA ASP A 111 2.48 -7.37 11.79
C ASP A 111 2.73 -8.36 10.67
N ILE A 112 3.98 -8.47 10.21
CA ILE A 112 4.42 -9.49 9.25
C ILE A 112 4.25 -10.89 9.85
N ASP A 113 4.63 -11.10 11.11
CA ASP A 113 4.41 -12.39 11.79
C ASP A 113 2.93 -12.75 11.84
N THR A 114 2.09 -11.79 12.22
CA THR A 114 0.63 -11.96 12.28
C THR A 114 0.05 -12.30 10.90
N LEU A 115 0.56 -11.65 9.84
CA LEU A 115 0.17 -11.95 8.46
C LEU A 115 0.57 -13.38 8.06
N VAL A 116 1.79 -13.81 8.38
CA VAL A 116 2.27 -15.18 8.07
C VAL A 116 1.40 -16.22 8.78
N GLU A 117 1.11 -16.02 10.06
CA GLU A 117 0.23 -16.91 10.84
C GLU A 117 -1.16 -17.01 10.20
N ARG A 118 -1.77 -15.87 9.85
CA ARG A 118 -3.08 -15.84 9.19
C ARG A 118 -3.08 -16.53 7.83
N VAL A 119 -2.10 -16.24 6.96
CA VAL A 119 -2.03 -16.89 5.64
C VAL A 119 -1.83 -18.41 5.77
N LYS A 120 -1.08 -18.87 6.77
CA LYS A 120 -0.92 -20.30 7.08
C LYS A 120 -2.21 -20.96 7.57
N GLU A 121 -3.08 -20.24 8.27
CA GLU A 121 -4.39 -20.78 8.68
C GLU A 121 -5.33 -21.00 7.49
N TYR A 122 -5.17 -20.22 6.42
CA TYR A 122 -6.03 -20.24 5.23
C TYR A 122 -5.39 -20.96 4.04
N THR A 123 -4.83 -22.15 4.29
CA THR A 123 -4.23 -23.00 3.25
C THR A 123 -5.24 -23.84 2.47
N ASP A 124 -6.52 -23.83 2.87
CA ASP A 124 -7.54 -24.51 2.10
C ASP A 124 -7.84 -23.67 0.86
N ASN A 125 -7.71 -24.24 -0.35
CA ASN A 125 -7.94 -23.55 -1.63
C ASN A 125 -9.40 -23.05 -1.83
N LYS A 126 -10.18 -22.94 -0.75
CA LYS A 126 -11.56 -22.49 -0.64
C LYS A 126 -11.68 -21.13 0.05
N THR A 127 -10.66 -20.68 0.78
CA THR A 127 -10.69 -19.37 1.45
C THR A 127 -10.05 -18.30 0.57
N ALA A 128 -10.81 -17.21 0.32
CA ALA A 128 -10.28 -16.02 -0.33
C ALA A 128 -9.84 -15.00 0.73
N ILE A 129 -8.56 -14.62 0.72
CA ILE A 129 -8.07 -13.50 1.54
C ILE A 129 -8.19 -12.23 0.70
N ASN A 130 -8.92 -11.23 1.19
CA ASN A 130 -9.01 -9.92 0.55
C ASN A 130 -8.37 -8.85 1.43
N TYR A 131 -7.51 -8.04 0.84
CA TYR A 131 -6.90 -6.89 1.49
C TYR A 131 -7.71 -5.64 1.14
N CYS A 132 -8.30 -5.00 2.15
CA CYS A 132 -9.09 -3.79 1.98
C CYS A 132 -8.50 -2.66 2.82
N GLY A 133 -8.25 -1.51 2.20
CA GLY A 133 -7.96 -0.26 2.87
C GLY A 133 -9.23 0.55 3.01
N HIS A 134 -9.51 1.10 4.19
CA HIS A 134 -10.80 1.74 4.49
C HIS A 134 -11.04 3.09 3.78
N ASP A 135 -10.07 3.56 2.99
CA ASP A 135 -10.11 4.77 2.16
C ASP A 135 -10.32 4.46 0.65
N LEU A 136 -10.90 3.30 0.32
CA LEU A 136 -11.20 2.89 -1.08
C LEU A 136 -12.41 3.61 -1.71
N GLN A 137 -13.08 4.54 -1.02
CA GLN A 137 -14.31 5.18 -1.54
C GLN A 137 -14.07 6.20 -2.65
N LEU A 138 -12.84 6.60 -2.89
CA LEU A 138 -12.41 7.17 -4.14
C LEU A 138 -11.14 6.43 -4.51
N PHE A 139 -10.79 6.37 -5.78
CA PHE A 139 -9.46 5.98 -6.25
C PHE A 139 -8.40 6.99 -5.73
N ASN A 140 -8.31 7.20 -4.42
CA ASN A 140 -7.26 7.97 -3.82
C ASN A 140 -6.06 7.03 -3.77
N GLN A 141 -5.11 7.30 -4.66
CA GLN A 141 -3.98 6.41 -4.97
C GLN A 141 -3.18 5.99 -3.74
N GLU A 142 -3.27 6.72 -2.63
CA GLU A 142 -2.58 6.47 -1.36
C GLU A 142 -3.04 5.16 -0.71
N ALA A 143 -4.34 4.90 -0.62
CA ALA A 143 -4.87 3.69 0.01
C ALA A 143 -4.47 2.39 -0.74
N LEU A 144 -4.34 2.47 -2.07
CA LEU A 144 -3.85 1.35 -2.89
C LEU A 144 -2.38 1.01 -2.63
N ARG A 145 -1.56 1.98 -2.18
CA ARG A 145 -0.13 1.75 -1.91
C ARG A 145 0.11 0.78 -0.74
N TYR A 146 -0.81 0.72 0.24
CA TYR A 146 -0.64 -0.09 1.45
C TYR A 146 -1.16 -1.49 1.29
N VAL A 147 -2.39 -1.59 0.79
CA VAL A 147 -3.06 -2.86 0.45
C VAL A 147 -2.14 -3.70 -0.45
N PHE A 148 -1.45 -3.03 -1.38
CA PHE A 148 -0.55 -3.69 -2.30
C PHE A 148 0.67 -4.34 -1.63
N VAL A 149 1.26 -3.69 -0.62
CA VAL A 149 2.43 -4.25 0.09
C VAL A 149 2.05 -5.58 0.75
N PHE A 150 0.94 -5.62 1.49
CA PHE A 150 0.44 -6.85 2.12
C PHE A 150 0.13 -7.94 1.11
N PHE A 151 -0.41 -7.56 -0.04
CA PHE A 151 -0.64 -8.49 -1.13
C PHE A 151 0.68 -9.09 -1.66
N LEU A 152 1.76 -8.32 -1.75
CA LEU A 152 3.08 -8.86 -2.12
C LEU A 152 3.64 -9.83 -1.07
N PHE A 153 3.50 -9.51 0.23
CA PHE A 153 3.85 -10.44 1.31
C PHE A 153 3.04 -11.75 1.21
N HIS A 154 1.73 -11.66 0.96
CA HIS A 154 0.87 -12.82 0.72
C HIS A 154 1.38 -13.67 -0.43
N CYS A 155 1.64 -13.06 -1.60
CA CYS A 155 2.14 -13.80 -2.77
C CYS A 155 3.44 -14.54 -2.46
N LEU A 156 4.37 -13.91 -1.75
CA LEU A 156 5.64 -14.51 -1.33
C LEU A 156 5.42 -15.74 -0.42
N ILE A 157 4.54 -15.61 0.57
CA ILE A 157 4.17 -16.70 1.48
C ILE A 157 3.57 -17.86 0.69
N CYS A 158 2.58 -17.61 -0.16
CA CYS A 158 1.89 -18.63 -0.93
C CYS A 158 2.82 -19.35 -1.91
N ILE A 159 3.73 -18.64 -2.58
CA ILE A 159 4.75 -19.26 -3.45
C ILE A 159 5.65 -20.20 -2.63
N ARG A 160 6.06 -19.82 -1.42
CA ARG A 160 6.89 -20.69 -0.57
C ARG A 160 6.15 -21.89 -0.02
N LEU A 161 4.90 -21.72 0.38
CA LEU A 161 4.06 -22.79 0.89
C LEU A 161 3.47 -23.67 -0.23
N ARG A 162 3.71 -23.33 -1.50
CA ARG A 162 3.09 -23.97 -2.67
C ARG A 162 1.56 -23.99 -2.59
N ILE A 163 1.00 -22.93 -2.03
CA ILE A 163 -0.44 -22.70 -2.02
C ILE A 163 -0.80 -22.21 -3.43
N ASP A 164 -1.71 -22.91 -4.09
CA ASP A 164 -2.23 -22.46 -5.38
C ASP A 164 -2.99 -21.16 -5.17
N ILE A 165 -2.32 -20.05 -5.49
CA ILE A 165 -2.90 -18.72 -5.47
C ILE A 165 -3.96 -18.69 -6.57
N TYR A 166 -5.21 -18.96 -6.26
CA TYR A 166 -6.28 -18.44 -7.09
C TYR A 166 -6.25 -16.91 -6.94
N CYS A 167 -5.58 -16.28 -7.90
CA CYS A 167 -5.55 -14.85 -8.20
C CYS A 167 -6.96 -14.30 -8.48
N ASN A 168 -7.87 -14.35 -7.51
CA ASN A 168 -9.28 -14.00 -7.69
C ASN A 168 -9.70 -12.76 -6.90
N ILE A 169 -8.78 -11.84 -6.60
CA ILE A 169 -9.24 -10.52 -6.17
C ILE A 169 -9.50 -9.63 -7.40
N PHE A 170 -8.75 -9.77 -8.51
CA PHE A 170 -8.88 -8.80 -9.62
C PHE A 170 -8.70 -9.33 -11.06
N SER A 171 -8.44 -10.62 -11.30
CA SER A 171 -8.13 -11.12 -12.66
C SER A 171 -9.22 -11.96 -13.34
N ASP A 172 -10.22 -12.47 -12.63
CA ASP A 172 -11.24 -13.32 -13.25
C ASP A 172 -12.66 -12.94 -12.77
N ASN A 173 -13.48 -12.41 -13.69
CA ASN A 173 -14.92 -12.20 -13.56
C ASN A 173 -15.74 -13.48 -13.21
N LYS A 174 -15.07 -14.61 -12.92
CA LYS A 174 -15.70 -15.89 -12.60
C LYS A 174 -16.22 -15.97 -11.17
N MET A 175 -15.63 -15.26 -10.20
CA MET A 175 -16.18 -15.21 -8.84
C MET A 175 -17.53 -14.48 -8.80
N MET A 176 -17.72 -13.43 -9.61
CA MET A 176 -19.00 -12.73 -9.70
C MET A 176 -20.15 -13.66 -10.11
N ASN A 177 -19.90 -14.62 -10.99
CA ASN A 177 -20.91 -15.58 -11.48
C ASN A 177 -21.39 -16.61 -10.44
N HIS A 178 -20.74 -16.70 -9.28
CA HIS A 178 -21.11 -17.64 -8.21
C HIS A 178 -21.94 -16.99 -7.09
N PHE A 179 -22.17 -15.68 -7.13
CA PHE A 179 -23.04 -14.98 -6.17
C PHE A 179 -24.51 -15.03 -6.60
N PRO A 180 -25.47 -15.08 -5.64
CA PRO A 180 -26.89 -15.03 -5.93
C PRO A 180 -27.28 -13.79 -6.76
N GLY A 181 -28.21 -13.93 -7.69
CA GLY A 181 -28.58 -12.87 -8.64
C GLY A 181 -29.05 -11.56 -7.98
N GLU A 182 -29.65 -11.62 -6.79
CA GLU A 182 -30.02 -10.42 -6.01
C GLU A 182 -28.82 -9.69 -5.42
N PHE A 183 -27.74 -10.41 -5.07
CA PHE A 183 -26.50 -9.80 -4.60
C PHE A 183 -25.77 -9.09 -5.75
N GLN A 184 -25.76 -9.70 -6.93
CA GLN A 184 -25.26 -9.09 -8.17
C GLN A 184 -26.06 -7.83 -8.55
N SER A 185 -27.40 -7.88 -8.46
CA SER A 185 -28.24 -6.73 -8.81
C SER A 185 -28.11 -5.58 -7.82
N ASN A 186 -28.01 -5.87 -6.52
CA ASN A 186 -27.84 -4.86 -5.47
C ASN A 186 -26.45 -4.20 -5.52
N MET A 187 -25.38 -4.94 -5.84
CA MET A 187 -24.07 -4.34 -6.09
C MET A 187 -24.07 -3.50 -7.37
N SER A 188 -24.57 -4.05 -8.48
CA SER A 188 -24.57 -3.39 -9.80
C SER A 188 -25.41 -2.11 -9.85
N THR A 189 -26.55 -2.07 -9.14
CA THR A 189 -27.47 -0.91 -9.15
C THR A 189 -27.10 0.17 -8.15
N LYS A 190 -26.44 -0.17 -7.03
CA LYS A 190 -26.08 0.77 -5.95
C LYS A 190 -24.65 1.28 -6.05
N TYR A 191 -23.76 0.49 -6.64
CA TYR A 191 -22.38 0.84 -6.97
C TYR A 191 -22.11 0.37 -8.40
N PRO A 192 -22.30 1.22 -9.43
CA PRO A 192 -21.98 0.83 -10.79
C PRO A 192 -20.46 0.63 -10.88
N THR A 193 -20.00 -0.59 -10.63
CA THR A 193 -18.62 -0.99 -10.86
C THR A 193 -18.43 -1.02 -12.36
N VAL A 194 -18.06 0.12 -12.91
CA VAL A 194 -17.52 0.25 -14.25
C VAL A 194 -16.12 -0.36 -14.19
N TRP A 195 -16.05 -1.69 -14.22
CA TRP A 195 -14.83 -2.39 -14.61
C TRP A 195 -14.94 -2.64 -16.11
N PRO A 196 -14.28 -1.84 -16.96
CA PRO A 196 -14.25 -2.12 -18.37
C PRO A 196 -13.45 -3.42 -18.62
N ASN A 197 -13.77 -4.16 -19.68
CA ASN A 197 -12.98 -5.31 -20.18
C ASN A 197 -11.59 -4.89 -20.72
N THR A 198 -11.06 -3.78 -20.23
CA THR A 198 -9.75 -3.24 -20.50
C THR A 198 -9.13 -2.96 -19.14
N THR A 199 -7.81 -3.21 -19.00
CA THR A 199 -6.98 -2.72 -17.89
C THR A 199 -7.59 -1.46 -17.29
N PRO A 200 -7.81 -1.37 -15.96
CA PRO A 200 -8.24 -0.12 -15.36
C PRO A 200 -7.26 0.93 -15.84
N THR A 201 -7.71 1.78 -16.77
CA THR A 201 -7.00 3.01 -17.02
C THR A 201 -7.04 3.68 -15.67
N ILE A 202 -5.89 3.71 -14.99
CA ILE A 202 -5.39 4.88 -14.25
C ILE A 202 -6.31 6.03 -14.68
N SER A 203 -7.11 6.58 -13.76
CA SER A 203 -8.32 7.38 -14.08
C SER A 203 -8.16 8.15 -15.38
N SER A 204 -9.17 8.20 -16.25
CA SER A 204 -8.98 8.72 -17.61
C SER A 204 -8.20 10.05 -17.62
N GLU A 205 -8.35 10.88 -16.60
CA GLU A 205 -7.54 12.04 -16.23
C GLU A 205 -6.07 11.73 -15.93
N GLU A 206 -5.70 10.83 -15.00
CA GLU A 206 -4.31 10.43 -14.74
C GLU A 206 -3.65 9.65 -15.88
N ALA A 207 -4.37 8.81 -16.64
CA ALA A 207 -3.82 8.18 -17.85
C ALA A 207 -3.65 9.23 -18.95
N LYS A 208 -4.58 10.19 -19.07
CA LYS A 208 -4.41 11.33 -19.98
C LYS A 208 -3.28 12.23 -19.50
N ASP A 209 -3.10 12.47 -18.22
CA ASP A 209 -2.05 13.32 -17.66
C ASP A 209 -0.70 12.64 -17.75
N ASN A 210 -0.57 11.36 -17.40
CA ASN A 210 0.65 10.58 -17.63
C ASN A 210 0.97 10.45 -19.12
N LYS A 211 -0.01 10.24 -20.00
CA LYS A 211 0.21 10.12 -21.45
C LYS A 211 0.45 11.47 -22.12
N GLN A 212 -0.18 12.55 -21.66
CA GLN A 212 0.03 13.94 -22.09
C GLN A 212 1.36 14.45 -21.56
N TYR A 213 1.78 14.05 -20.36
CA TYR A 213 3.11 14.29 -19.78
C TYR A 213 4.19 13.51 -20.53
N LEU A 214 4.02 12.21 -20.79
CA LEU A 214 4.93 11.41 -21.63
C LEU A 214 5.01 11.97 -23.07
N ARG A 215 3.89 12.44 -23.64
CA ARG A 215 3.87 13.16 -24.92
C ARG A 215 4.58 14.52 -24.85
N ARG A 216 4.40 15.29 -23.76
CA ARG A 216 5.13 16.55 -23.50
C ARG A 216 6.63 16.29 -23.32
N MET A 217 7.03 15.20 -22.66
CA MET A 217 8.43 14.78 -22.53
C MET A 217 9.03 14.40 -23.90
N SER A 218 8.28 13.67 -24.74
CA SER A 218 8.70 13.31 -26.09
C SER A 218 8.78 14.52 -27.05
N THR A 219 7.90 15.51 -26.90
CA THR A 219 7.93 16.73 -27.73
C THR A 219 8.92 17.78 -27.24
N ARG A 220 9.18 17.88 -25.93
CA ARG A 220 10.13 18.82 -25.33
C ARG A 220 11.59 18.31 -25.34
N SER A 221 11.79 17.01 -25.57
CA SER A 221 13.10 16.42 -25.89
C SER A 221 13.76 17.01 -27.14
N LYS A 222 13.05 17.80 -27.95
CA LYS A 222 13.63 18.54 -29.08
C LYS A 222 14.15 19.94 -28.74
N VAL A 223 14.04 20.44 -27.49
CA VAL A 223 14.38 21.85 -27.17
C VAL A 223 15.31 22.07 -25.96
N GLU A 224 15.61 21.09 -25.10
CA GLU A 224 16.43 21.33 -23.89
C GLU A 224 17.78 20.56 -23.91
N THR A 225 18.82 21.15 -24.51
CA THR A 225 20.13 20.49 -24.74
C THR A 225 21.31 20.97 -23.88
N HIS A 226 21.11 21.49 -22.67
CA HIS A 226 22.26 21.79 -21.79
C HIS A 226 22.06 21.51 -20.29
N LEU A 227 20.87 21.74 -19.73
CA LEU A 227 20.62 21.53 -18.29
C LEU A 227 20.55 20.06 -17.83
N GLN A 228 20.12 19.12 -18.70
CA GLN A 228 20.04 17.70 -18.31
C GLN A 228 21.40 17.02 -18.17
N ILE A 229 22.43 17.52 -18.87
CA ILE A 229 23.79 16.96 -18.83
C ILE A 229 24.45 17.26 -17.47
N GLU A 230 24.19 18.44 -16.87
CA GLU A 230 24.71 18.77 -15.55
C GLU A 230 23.99 18.02 -14.42
N ILE A 231 22.68 17.76 -14.52
CA ILE A 231 21.91 17.01 -13.49
C ILE A 231 22.25 15.51 -13.52
N GLN A 232 22.50 14.92 -14.70
CA GLN A 232 22.98 13.53 -14.81
C GLN A 232 24.39 13.32 -14.24
N SER A 233 25.18 14.40 -14.07
CA SER A 233 26.57 14.31 -13.58
C SER A 233 26.72 14.12 -12.06
N GLN A 234 25.61 14.21 -11.29
CA GLN A 234 25.67 14.16 -9.81
C GLN A 234 25.37 12.79 -9.20
N HIS A 235 24.89 11.82 -9.98
CA HIS A 235 24.55 10.48 -9.48
C HIS A 235 25.46 9.42 -10.08
N SER A 236 25.88 8.47 -9.24
CA SER A 236 26.75 7.36 -9.58
C SER A 236 26.02 6.21 -10.30
N LEU A 237 24.72 6.05 -10.04
CA LEU A 237 23.90 5.01 -10.68
C LEU A 237 23.36 5.45 -12.04
N SER A 238 23.42 4.55 -13.01
CA SER A 238 22.77 4.73 -14.31
C SER A 238 21.25 4.66 -14.19
N GLU A 239 20.52 5.34 -15.09
CA GLU A 239 19.05 5.25 -15.16
C GLU A 239 18.54 3.80 -15.20
N GLN A 240 19.25 2.92 -15.92
CA GLN A 240 18.91 1.51 -16.00
C GLN A 240 19.03 0.79 -14.65
N GLU A 241 20.06 1.10 -13.86
CA GLU A 241 20.21 0.55 -12.51
C GLU A 241 19.09 0.99 -11.59
N MET A 242 18.71 2.27 -11.64
CA MET A 242 17.63 2.81 -10.81
C MET A 242 16.28 2.17 -11.17
N ARG A 243 15.97 2.06 -12.46
CA ARG A 243 14.74 1.40 -12.95
C ARG A 243 14.69 -0.08 -12.55
N ASN A 244 15.84 -0.75 -12.49
CA ASN A 244 15.95 -2.13 -12.04
C ASN A 244 15.96 -2.28 -10.50
N GLY A 245 15.86 -1.18 -9.75
CA GLY A 245 15.88 -1.18 -8.29
C GLY A 245 17.26 -1.48 -7.70
N ASN A 246 18.35 -1.27 -8.45
CA ASN A 246 19.71 -1.60 -8.03
C ASN A 246 20.38 -0.45 -7.25
N TYR A 247 19.66 0.10 -6.27
CA TYR A 247 20.13 1.16 -5.37
C TYR A 247 21.26 0.67 -4.45
N THR A 248 22.15 1.54 -3.96
CA THR A 248 23.26 1.11 -3.08
C THR A 248 22.77 0.39 -1.83
N LEU A 249 21.68 0.85 -1.21
CA LEU A 249 21.10 0.15 -0.05
C LEU A 249 20.59 -1.26 -0.42
N VAL A 250 20.03 -1.43 -1.63
CA VAL A 250 19.63 -2.76 -2.12
C VAL A 250 20.85 -3.63 -2.35
N LYS A 251 21.89 -3.11 -3.03
CA LYS A 251 23.16 -3.82 -3.25
C LYS A 251 23.82 -4.23 -1.93
N LYS A 252 23.82 -3.35 -0.92
CA LYS A 252 24.31 -3.63 0.44
C LYS A 252 23.51 -4.74 1.11
N LEU A 253 22.17 -4.73 0.98
CA LEU A 253 21.33 -5.81 1.49
C LEU A 253 21.69 -7.16 0.83
N LEU A 254 21.83 -7.20 -0.50
CA LEU A 254 22.18 -8.43 -1.20
C LEU A 254 23.56 -8.96 -0.78
N ASP A 255 24.55 -8.06 -0.66
CA ASP A 255 25.90 -8.38 -0.21
C ASP A 255 25.90 -9.00 1.19
N VAL A 256 25.16 -8.40 2.13
CA VAL A 256 24.99 -8.93 3.49
C VAL A 256 24.34 -10.32 3.46
N LEU A 257 23.24 -10.48 2.72
CA LEU A 257 22.55 -11.77 2.61
C LEU A 257 23.47 -12.86 2.03
N THR A 258 24.28 -12.54 1.02
CA THR A 258 25.14 -13.52 0.34
C THR A 258 26.43 -13.81 1.07
N ASN A 259 27.18 -12.78 1.46
CA ASN A 259 28.52 -12.97 2.01
C ASN A 259 28.50 -13.32 3.50
N LYS A 260 27.52 -12.81 4.25
CA LYS A 260 27.43 -13.04 5.71
C LYS A 260 26.48 -14.16 6.08
N TYR A 261 25.32 -14.25 5.43
CA TYR A 261 24.28 -15.22 5.77
C TYR A 261 24.18 -16.39 4.78
N HIS A 262 25.06 -16.45 3.78
CA HIS A 262 25.16 -17.54 2.81
C HIS A 262 23.84 -17.83 2.06
N LEU A 263 23.04 -16.79 1.83
CA LEU A 263 21.82 -16.85 1.03
C LEU A 263 22.09 -16.37 -0.40
N ASP A 264 21.28 -16.81 -1.36
CA ASP A 264 21.35 -16.29 -2.73
C ASP A 264 20.58 -14.97 -2.83
N GLY A 265 21.22 -13.87 -2.42
CA GLY A 265 20.61 -12.54 -2.38
C GLY A 265 20.09 -12.09 -3.74
N HIS A 266 20.80 -12.41 -4.82
CA HIS A 266 20.36 -12.09 -6.18
C HIS A 266 19.07 -12.84 -6.54
N LYS A 267 19.01 -14.15 -6.29
CA LYS A 267 17.79 -14.92 -6.52
C LYS A 267 16.63 -14.43 -5.66
N ILE A 268 16.88 -14.12 -4.38
CA ILE A 268 15.88 -13.56 -3.45
C ILE A 268 15.28 -12.27 -4.02
N LYS A 269 16.11 -11.35 -4.51
CA LYS A 269 15.64 -10.12 -5.16
C LYS A 269 14.88 -10.42 -6.45
N THR A 270 15.38 -11.30 -7.31
CA THR A 270 14.72 -11.65 -8.58
C THR A 270 13.32 -12.19 -8.36
N GLU A 271 13.10 -13.02 -7.34
CA GLU A 271 11.78 -13.53 -7.00
C GLU A 271 10.83 -12.42 -6.52
N VAL A 272 11.33 -11.46 -5.74
CA VAL A 272 10.54 -10.28 -5.34
C VAL A 272 10.20 -9.40 -6.55
N ASP A 273 11.17 -9.16 -7.42
CA ASP A 273 10.99 -8.37 -8.64
C ASP A 273 9.95 -8.98 -9.58
N ASP A 274 9.97 -10.30 -9.75
CA ASP A 274 8.99 -11.03 -10.57
C ASP A 274 7.56 -10.88 -10.03
N ILE A 275 7.36 -10.96 -8.70
CA ILE A 275 6.03 -10.75 -8.09
C ILE A 275 5.59 -9.29 -8.27
N ILE A 276 6.51 -8.33 -8.08
CA ILE A 276 6.21 -6.92 -8.32
C ILE A 276 5.81 -6.70 -9.80
N ASP A 277 6.51 -7.30 -10.75
CA ASP A 277 6.26 -7.12 -12.18
C ASP A 277 4.96 -7.76 -12.65
N ARG A 278 4.61 -8.94 -12.12
CA ARG A 278 3.32 -9.58 -12.37
C ARG A 278 2.14 -8.75 -11.84
N ASN A 279 2.38 -7.95 -10.80
CA ASN A 279 1.36 -7.13 -10.15
C ASN A 279 1.54 -5.62 -10.37
N GLN A 280 2.33 -5.23 -11.38
CA GLN A 280 2.70 -3.83 -11.65
C GLN A 280 1.51 -2.90 -11.95
N HIS A 281 0.36 -3.46 -12.32
CA HIS A 281 -0.88 -2.72 -12.60
C HIS A 281 -1.49 -2.08 -11.33
N LEU A 282 -1.16 -2.62 -10.15
CA LEU A 282 -1.51 -2.01 -8.87
C LEU A 282 -0.46 -0.97 -8.49
N GLN A 283 0.80 -1.40 -8.37
CA GLN A 283 1.94 -0.54 -8.09
C GLN A 283 3.24 -1.28 -8.39
N ASN A 284 4.29 -0.55 -8.78
CA ASN A 284 5.63 -1.11 -8.93
C ASN A 284 6.62 -0.28 -8.13
N MET A 285 7.15 -0.84 -7.03
CA MET A 285 8.01 -0.10 -6.10
C MET A 285 9.25 0.49 -6.78
N ARG A 286 9.87 -0.24 -7.71
CA ARG A 286 11.08 0.24 -8.42
C ARG A 286 10.77 1.45 -9.28
N VAL A 287 9.62 1.41 -9.98
CA VAL A 287 9.11 2.55 -10.75
C VAL A 287 8.75 3.72 -9.84
N CYS A 288 8.16 3.47 -8.67
CA CYS A 288 7.82 4.52 -7.70
C CYS A 288 9.06 5.25 -7.16
N ILE A 289 10.10 4.52 -6.76
CA ILE A 289 11.38 5.10 -6.28
C ILE A 289 12.03 5.94 -7.38
N TYR A 290 12.05 5.44 -8.62
CA TYR A 290 12.63 6.19 -9.74
C TYR A 290 11.77 7.40 -10.14
N SER A 291 10.45 7.27 -10.13
CA SER A 291 9.55 8.37 -10.50
C SER A 291 9.64 9.52 -9.49
N THR A 292 9.65 9.21 -8.19
CA THR A 292 9.82 10.21 -7.13
C THR A 292 11.15 10.94 -7.23
N LYS A 293 12.23 10.27 -7.68
CA LYS A 293 13.47 10.97 -8.07
C LYS A 293 13.25 11.99 -9.17
N LEU A 294 12.61 11.59 -10.27
CA LEU A 294 12.39 12.49 -11.41
C LEU A 294 11.55 13.70 -11.01
N TRP A 295 10.61 13.52 -10.10
CA TRP A 295 9.85 14.63 -9.49
C TRP A 295 10.75 15.51 -8.63
N TYR A 296 11.53 14.93 -7.71
CA TYR A 296 12.49 15.65 -6.87
C TYR A 296 13.45 16.53 -7.69
N ASP A 297 14.04 15.99 -8.75
CA ASP A 297 15.03 16.72 -9.58
C ASP A 297 14.43 17.94 -10.28
N ARG A 298 13.12 17.90 -10.57
CA ARG A 298 12.37 18.95 -11.29
C ARG A 298 11.62 19.91 -10.37
N GLU A 299 11.52 19.57 -9.10
CA GLU A 299 10.75 20.33 -8.12
C GLU A 299 11.57 21.48 -7.53
N THR A 300 10.86 22.48 -7.02
CA THR A 300 11.42 23.61 -6.26
C THR A 300 12.02 23.14 -4.91
N PRO A 301 13.11 23.77 -4.40
CA PRO A 301 13.80 23.32 -3.20
C PRO A 301 12.91 23.15 -1.95
N ASP A 302 11.92 24.02 -1.79
CA ASP A 302 10.95 24.01 -0.69
C ASP A 302 9.97 22.84 -0.72
N ARG A 303 9.77 22.21 -1.88
CA ARG A 303 8.81 21.11 -2.10
C ARG A 303 9.50 19.75 -2.32
N ARG A 304 10.82 19.74 -2.42
CA ARG A 304 11.66 18.54 -2.60
C ARG A 304 11.64 17.57 -1.43
N SER A 305 11.46 18.06 -0.21
CA SER A 305 11.46 17.23 1.01
C SER A 305 10.42 16.11 0.93
N TYR A 306 9.20 16.43 0.47
CA TYR A 306 8.12 15.46 0.31
C TYR A 306 8.50 14.32 -0.64
N TRP A 307 9.03 14.64 -1.83
CA TRP A 307 9.42 13.61 -2.80
C TRP A 307 10.55 12.73 -2.30
N LYS A 308 11.46 13.31 -1.52
CA LYS A 308 12.55 12.57 -0.88
C LYS A 308 12.03 11.61 0.19
N GLU A 309 11.17 12.07 1.10
CA GLU A 309 10.53 11.23 2.12
C GLU A 309 9.70 10.11 1.48
N LEU A 310 8.86 10.44 0.50
CA LEU A 310 8.04 9.46 -0.21
C LEU A 310 8.89 8.39 -0.92
N SER A 311 10.02 8.79 -1.51
CA SER A 311 10.95 7.83 -2.12
C SER A 311 11.63 6.93 -1.10
N GLU A 312 12.00 7.47 0.07
CA GLU A 312 12.56 6.70 1.17
C GLU A 312 11.57 5.63 1.65
N HIS A 313 10.29 5.99 1.79
CA HIS A 313 9.20 5.07 2.15
C HIS A 313 9.00 3.95 1.11
N PHE A 314 9.13 4.23 -0.19
CA PHE A 314 9.09 3.17 -1.21
C PHE A 314 10.31 2.25 -1.13
N LEU A 315 11.51 2.81 -0.88
CA LEU A 315 12.73 2.02 -0.75
C LEU A 315 12.70 1.13 0.48
N GLU A 316 12.26 1.66 1.63
CA GLU A 316 12.08 0.89 2.87
C GLU A 316 11.19 -0.33 2.63
N ARG A 317 10.01 -0.15 2.04
CA ARG A 317 9.10 -1.25 1.70
C ARG A 317 9.74 -2.28 0.77
N TYR A 318 10.51 -1.82 -0.22
CA TYR A 318 11.21 -2.72 -1.14
C TYR A 318 12.31 -3.53 -0.43
N LEU A 319 13.09 -2.91 0.46
CA LEU A 319 14.10 -3.60 1.26
C LEU A 319 13.47 -4.64 2.20
N VAL A 320 12.35 -4.30 2.86
CA VAL A 320 11.64 -5.23 3.75
C VAL A 320 11.05 -6.40 2.97
N LEU A 321 10.55 -6.20 1.75
CA LEU A 321 10.09 -7.32 0.90
C LEU A 321 11.25 -8.28 0.54
N ILE A 322 12.44 -7.74 0.26
CA ILE A 322 13.64 -8.56 -0.01
C ILE A 322 14.09 -9.30 1.24
N SER A 323 14.19 -8.64 2.40
CA SER A 323 14.58 -9.29 3.65
C SER A 323 13.53 -10.32 4.12
N PHE A 324 12.24 -10.05 3.89
CA PHE A 324 11.19 -11.01 4.15
C PHE A 324 11.31 -12.25 3.27
N ASN A 325 11.55 -12.09 1.96
CA ASN A 325 11.77 -13.24 1.10
C ASN A 325 13.03 -14.03 1.52
N ALA A 326 14.09 -13.35 1.98
CA ALA A 326 15.25 -14.02 2.57
C ALA A 326 14.87 -14.88 3.79
N TYR A 327 14.09 -14.31 4.72
CA TYR A 327 13.50 -15.05 5.83
C TYR A 327 12.71 -16.28 5.36
N LEU A 328 11.87 -16.15 4.33
CA LEU A 328 11.06 -17.25 3.82
C LEU A 328 11.91 -18.43 3.30
N HIS A 329 13.07 -18.17 2.69
CA HIS A 329 14.03 -19.20 2.25
C HIS A 329 14.65 -19.98 3.40
N GLU A 330 14.71 -19.40 4.60
CA GLU A 330 15.19 -20.08 5.81
C GLU A 330 14.06 -20.70 6.62
N ALA A 331 12.97 -19.97 6.82
CA ALA A 331 11.80 -20.38 7.61
C ALA A 331 11.18 -21.67 7.07
N ILE A 332 11.18 -21.87 5.75
CA ILE A 332 10.69 -23.11 5.14
C ILE A 332 11.44 -24.36 5.63
N LYS A 333 12.71 -24.24 6.03
CA LYS A 333 13.54 -25.35 6.52
C LYS A 333 13.10 -25.86 7.90
N ASP A 334 12.45 -24.99 8.68
CA ASP A 334 11.92 -25.30 10.01
C ASP A 334 10.40 -25.09 10.07
N GLU A 335 9.71 -25.33 8.94
CA GLU A 335 8.24 -25.29 8.83
C GLU A 335 7.60 -24.00 9.39
N PHE A 336 8.28 -22.86 9.23
CA PHE A 336 7.85 -21.56 9.73
C PHE A 336 7.62 -21.54 11.25
N ARG A 337 8.44 -22.28 12.03
CA ARG A 337 8.48 -22.17 13.49
C ARG A 337 9.10 -20.86 13.95
N SER A 338 10.17 -20.42 13.29
CA SER A 338 10.77 -19.12 13.54
C SER A 338 9.93 -18.00 12.94
N LYS A 339 9.69 -16.95 13.71
CA LYS A 339 9.01 -15.73 13.26
C LYS A 339 9.94 -14.79 12.50
N TYR A 340 9.41 -13.94 11.62
CA TYR A 340 10.18 -12.91 10.91
C TYR A 340 10.78 -11.90 11.91
N SER A 341 10.03 -11.49 12.93
CA SER A 341 10.54 -10.58 13.97
C SER A 341 11.72 -11.15 14.77
N GLU A 342 11.74 -12.48 14.97
CA GLU A 342 12.86 -13.17 15.58
C GLU A 342 14.04 -13.32 14.64
N TRP A 343 13.75 -13.66 13.39
CA TRP A 343 14.76 -13.79 12.35
C TRP A 343 15.50 -12.48 12.14
N VAL A 344 14.81 -11.37 11.90
CA VAL A 344 15.46 -10.07 11.64
C VAL A 344 16.29 -9.60 12.84
N ARG A 345 15.85 -9.89 14.07
CA ARG A 345 16.61 -9.57 15.30
C ARG A 345 17.90 -10.38 15.41
N LYS A 346 17.91 -11.63 14.93
CA LYS A 346 19.11 -12.48 14.84
C LYS A 346 20.04 -12.07 13.69
N HIS A 347 19.60 -11.17 12.81
CA HIS A 347 20.33 -10.68 11.64
C HIS A 347 20.61 -9.16 11.75
N PRO A 348 21.43 -8.71 12.71
CA PRO A 348 21.61 -7.29 13.00
C PRO A 348 22.13 -6.46 11.81
N ASP A 349 22.89 -7.07 10.89
CA ASP A 349 23.37 -6.37 9.68
C ASP A 349 22.27 -6.16 8.66
N VAL A 350 21.31 -7.10 8.57
CA VAL A 350 20.09 -6.89 7.77
C VAL A 350 19.30 -5.75 8.39
N LEU A 351 19.09 -5.78 9.71
CA LEU A 351 18.38 -4.72 10.42
C LEU A 351 19.06 -3.33 10.29
N ASP A 352 20.39 -3.27 10.27
CA ASP A 352 21.14 -2.02 10.02
C ASP A 352 20.84 -1.44 8.63
N VAL A 353 20.71 -2.29 7.61
CA VAL A 353 20.35 -1.85 6.25
C VAL A 353 18.89 -1.41 6.17
N LEU A 354 17.98 -2.10 6.87
CA LEU A 354 16.56 -1.74 6.91
C LEU A 354 16.29 -0.44 7.68
N THR A 355 17.12 -0.11 8.68
CA THR A 355 17.02 1.13 9.47
C THR A 355 17.69 2.28 8.73
N ILE A 356 17.12 2.69 7.58
CA ILE A 356 17.69 3.72 6.68
C ILE A 356 18.13 4.96 7.47
N LYS A 357 19.44 5.09 7.74
CA LYS A 357 20.01 6.22 8.52
C LYS A 357 20.10 7.51 7.72
N SER A 358 20.26 7.37 6.41
CA SER A 358 20.32 8.48 5.46
C SER A 358 19.89 7.98 4.10
N PHE A 359 18.94 8.69 3.48
CA PHE A 359 18.47 8.35 2.14
C PHE A 359 19.06 9.26 1.06
N ASN A 360 19.54 8.61 0.01
CA ASN A 360 19.77 9.17 -1.33
C ASN A 360 19.44 8.08 -2.36
N TRP A 361 19.35 8.46 -3.63
CA TRP A 361 19.03 7.53 -4.71
C TRP A 361 20.24 6.77 -5.28
N ASP A 362 21.42 6.94 -4.69
CA ASP A 362 22.63 6.23 -5.10
C ASP A 362 22.77 4.89 -4.39
#